data_AF-A6W3K7-F1
#
_entry.id   AF-A6W3K7-F1
#
_cell.length_a   1.000
_cell.length_b   1.000
_cell.length_c   1.000
_cell.angle_alpha   90.00
_cell.angle_beta   90.00
_cell.angle_gamma   90.00
#
_symmetry.space_group_name_H-M   'P 1'
#
loop_
_entity.id
_entity.type
_entity.pdbx_description
1 polymer ?
#
loop_
_entity_poly.entity_id
_entity_poly.type
_entity_poly.pdbx_seq_one_letter_code
_entity_poly.pdbx_strand_id
1 'polypeptide(L)'
;MNAYNQAHLTIQGCGYRIENDRVIISIQRISNDRDEGNLSGTLQLQLCAFHQGIGDLEKIVLASTILGEMKGQHFLSDCYYDLFFQPPQVGSWQLALQLSEWNGVDYTLCDSAYFDMAYQVEAPSDLSVPVMQINEPENEKAASTPKTATDNLVTKKTKEVKKNATGYADGYLAINKSKVDKLLKVKGVPKKVLEKLVAERPFHSEKAVLNVKGMGPVMMGKILAELTK
;
A
#
# COMPACT_ATOMS: atom_id res chain seq x y z
N MET A 1 23.68 19.67 25.78
CA MET A 1 24.55 19.34 24.62
C MET A 1 23.90 18.22 23.83
N ASN A 2 24.16 18.15 22.53
CA ASN A 2 24.15 16.96 21.64
C ASN A 2 23.96 17.43 20.17
N ALA A 3 24.97 18.16 19.68
CA ALA A 3 25.34 18.03 18.27
C ALA A 3 26.14 16.73 18.10
N TYR A 4 26.39 16.32 16.86
CA TYR A 4 26.99 15.01 16.50
C TYR A 4 26.09 13.80 16.80
N ASN A 5 24.97 13.72 16.07
CA ASN A 5 24.53 12.44 15.54
C ASN A 5 24.51 12.55 14.01
N GLN A 6 25.70 12.58 13.40
CA GLN A 6 25.81 12.44 11.95
C GLN A 6 25.34 11.03 11.56
N ALA A 7 24.68 10.91 10.41
CA ALA A 7 24.25 9.63 9.88
C ALA A 7 25.46 8.87 9.32
N HIS A 8 26.17 8.15 10.17
CA HIS A 8 27.19 7.16 9.80
C HIS A 8 26.54 5.78 9.52
N LEU A 9 25.32 5.78 8.99
CA LEU A 9 24.56 4.61 8.60
C LEU A 9 24.38 4.68 7.09
N THR A 10 25.03 3.80 6.32
CA THR A 10 25.16 3.96 4.85
C THR A 10 24.72 2.71 4.06
N ILE A 11 24.15 2.93 2.88
CA ILE A 11 23.81 1.93 1.86
C ILE A 11 24.90 1.94 0.78
N GLN A 12 25.44 0.77 0.43
CA GLN A 12 26.44 0.63 -0.62
C GLN A 12 26.04 -0.49 -1.60
N GLY A 13 26.21 -0.23 -2.90
CA GLY A 13 25.99 -1.21 -3.97
C GLY A 13 24.56 -1.79 -4.01
N CYS A 14 23.54 -0.93 -4.08
CA CYS A 14 22.15 -1.36 -4.09
C CYS A 14 21.50 -1.38 -5.49
N GLY A 15 20.48 -2.22 -5.64
CA GLY A 15 19.63 -2.32 -6.83
C GLY A 15 18.27 -2.93 -6.48
N TYR A 16 17.32 -2.85 -7.41
CA TYR A 16 15.99 -3.42 -7.27
C TYR A 16 15.52 -4.08 -8.56
N ARG A 17 14.54 -4.98 -8.46
CA ARG A 17 13.81 -5.56 -9.59
C ARG A 17 12.36 -5.81 -9.19
N ILE A 18 11.43 -5.23 -9.94
CA ILE A 18 9.98 -5.39 -9.71
C ILE A 18 9.48 -6.57 -10.54
N GLU A 19 8.73 -7.47 -9.92
CA GLU A 19 8.16 -8.68 -10.52
C GLU A 19 6.69 -8.80 -10.07
N ASN A 20 5.76 -8.24 -10.86
CA ASN A 20 4.33 -8.17 -10.56
C ASN A 20 4.03 -7.43 -9.23
N ASP A 21 3.54 -8.14 -8.20
CA ASP A 21 3.26 -7.65 -6.85
C ASP A 21 4.43 -7.83 -5.87
N ARG A 22 5.62 -8.15 -6.38
CA ARG A 22 6.85 -8.32 -5.62
C ARG A 22 7.93 -7.33 -6.07
N VAL A 23 8.83 -6.97 -5.15
CA VAL A 23 10.08 -6.30 -5.48
C VAL A 23 11.24 -6.97 -4.73
N ILE A 24 12.25 -7.36 -5.50
CA ILE A 24 13.48 -7.95 -4.98
C ILE A 24 14.52 -6.83 -4.90
N ILE A 25 14.91 -6.48 -3.69
CA ILE A 25 15.93 -5.47 -3.39
C ILE A 25 17.22 -6.20 -3.03
N SER A 26 18.32 -5.82 -3.68
CA SER A 26 19.67 -6.35 -3.43
C SER A 26 20.59 -5.23 -2.95
N ILE A 27 21.36 -5.44 -1.89
CA ILE A 27 22.31 -4.45 -1.34
C ILE A 27 23.63 -5.13 -0.98
N GLN A 28 24.74 -4.65 -1.55
CA GLN A 28 26.07 -5.17 -1.27
C GLN A 28 26.49 -4.97 0.19
N ARG A 29 26.24 -3.79 0.77
CA ARG A 29 26.48 -3.51 2.19
C ARG A 29 25.51 -2.49 2.78
N ILE A 30 25.10 -2.71 4.02
CA ILE A 30 24.58 -1.68 4.93
C ILE A 30 25.55 -1.55 6.11
N SER A 31 26.18 -0.40 6.29
CA SER A 31 27.13 -0.13 7.38
C SER A 31 26.50 0.64 8.54
N ASN A 32 27.00 0.42 9.75
CA ASN A 32 27.01 1.40 10.85
C ASN A 32 28.47 1.77 11.17
N ASP A 33 28.98 2.81 10.52
CA ASP A 33 30.35 3.30 10.61
C ASP A 33 30.58 4.23 11.84
N ARG A 34 29.71 4.13 12.87
CA ARG A 34 29.90 4.78 14.19
C ARG A 34 30.88 4.01 15.05
N ASP A 35 31.46 4.67 16.06
CA ASP A 35 32.37 4.07 17.05
C ASP A 35 31.82 2.80 17.72
N GLU A 36 32.74 1.92 18.17
CA GLU A 36 32.37 0.67 18.84
C GLU A 36 31.48 0.92 20.07
N GLY A 37 30.42 0.11 20.20
CA GLY A 37 29.40 0.27 21.25
C GLY A 37 28.28 1.25 20.91
N ASN A 38 28.39 2.06 19.85
CA ASN A 38 27.34 2.95 19.38
C ASN A 38 26.26 2.18 18.59
N LEU A 39 25.38 1.51 19.32
CA LEU A 39 24.24 0.76 18.79
C LEU A 39 23.24 1.71 18.11
N SER A 40 22.83 1.37 16.89
CA SER A 40 21.74 2.07 16.21
C SER A 40 20.40 1.80 16.88
N GLY A 41 19.45 2.73 16.74
CA GLY A 41 18.05 2.38 16.90
C GLY A 41 17.59 1.37 15.85
N THR A 42 16.36 0.87 15.97
CA THR A 42 15.74 -0.02 14.97
C THR A 42 15.81 0.61 13.58
N LEU A 43 16.46 -0.09 12.64
CA LEU A 43 16.63 0.35 11.27
C LEU A 43 15.45 -0.11 10.40
N GLN A 44 15.00 0.78 9.53
CA GLN A 44 13.98 0.52 8.51
C GLN A 44 14.57 0.80 7.12
N LEU A 45 14.31 -0.12 6.19
CA LEU A 45 14.60 0.03 4.77
C LEU A 45 13.29 0.29 4.02
N GLN A 46 13.26 1.28 3.14
CA GLN A 46 12.09 1.62 2.31
C GLN A 46 12.48 1.82 0.85
N LEU A 47 11.76 1.20 -0.08
CA LEU A 47 11.76 1.63 -1.48
C LEU A 47 10.70 2.71 -1.63
N CYS A 48 11.12 3.88 -2.10
CA CYS A 48 10.29 5.08 -2.19
C CYS A 48 10.19 5.57 -3.63
N ALA A 49 9.03 6.14 -3.97
CA ALA A 49 8.81 6.90 -5.18
C ALA A 49 8.61 8.38 -4.86
N PHE A 50 9.17 9.24 -5.71
CA PHE A 50 9.02 10.69 -5.68
C PHE A 50 8.50 11.15 -7.05
N HIS A 51 7.45 11.97 -7.06
CA HIS A 51 6.81 12.39 -8.30
C HIS A 51 7.69 13.37 -9.08
N GLN A 52 7.85 13.15 -10.38
CA GLN A 52 8.60 14.07 -11.26
C GLN A 52 7.69 15.17 -11.80
N GLY A 53 7.46 16.23 -11.01
CA GLY A 53 6.58 17.34 -11.37
C GLY A 53 6.81 18.62 -10.57
N ILE A 54 6.01 19.67 -10.84
CA ILE A 54 6.05 20.95 -10.11
C ILE A 54 5.06 20.90 -8.94
N GLY A 55 5.58 20.61 -7.74
CA GLY A 55 4.82 20.51 -6.50
C GLY A 55 5.72 20.00 -5.36
N ASP A 56 5.16 19.84 -4.16
CA ASP A 56 5.88 19.17 -3.07
C ASP A 56 6.22 17.73 -3.45
N LEU A 57 7.42 17.28 -3.08
CA LEU A 57 7.95 15.93 -3.33
C LEU A 57 7.27 14.90 -2.42
N GLU A 58 6.00 14.60 -2.69
CA GLU A 58 5.25 13.58 -1.95
C GLU A 58 5.91 12.20 -2.11
N LYS A 59 6.49 11.72 -1.00
CA LYS A 59 7.11 10.40 -0.87
C LYS A 59 6.03 9.33 -0.73
N ILE A 60 5.94 8.44 -1.72
CA ILE A 60 5.15 7.21 -1.63
C ILE A 60 6.09 6.06 -1.28
N VAL A 61 5.76 5.26 -0.25
CA VAL A 61 6.51 4.03 0.09
C VAL A 61 5.92 2.87 -0.70
N LEU A 62 6.71 2.29 -1.60
CA LEU A 62 6.28 1.18 -2.47
C LEU A 62 6.48 -0.19 -1.83
N ALA A 63 7.53 -0.32 -1.01
CA ALA A 63 7.85 -1.51 -0.22
C ALA A 63 8.69 -1.10 0.99
N SER A 64 8.64 -1.87 2.09
CA SER A 64 9.51 -1.63 3.25
C SER A 64 9.74 -2.89 4.08
N THR A 65 10.82 -2.88 4.86
CA THR A 65 11.13 -3.92 5.86
C THR A 65 11.87 -3.32 7.06
N ILE A 66 11.89 -4.04 8.17
CA ILE A 66 12.62 -3.70 9.40
C ILE A 66 13.86 -4.60 9.49
N LEU A 67 15.03 -4.02 9.73
CA LEU A 67 16.31 -4.73 9.77
C LEU A 67 16.76 -5.08 11.20
N GLY A 68 16.14 -4.47 12.21
CA GLY A 68 16.60 -4.54 13.60
C GLY A 68 17.66 -3.49 13.93
N GLU A 69 18.41 -3.69 15.00
CA GLU A 69 19.46 -2.78 15.47
C GLU A 69 20.85 -3.24 15.01
N MET A 70 21.75 -2.31 14.69
CA MET A 70 23.12 -2.59 14.24
C MET A 70 24.15 -1.92 15.15
N LYS A 71 25.13 -2.67 15.63
CA LYS A 71 26.24 -2.11 16.43
C LYS A 71 27.14 -1.21 15.58
N GLY A 72 27.77 -0.19 16.19
CA GLY A 72 28.86 0.55 15.57
C GLY A 72 30.01 -0.36 15.17
N GLN A 73 30.72 0.02 14.11
CA GLN A 73 31.73 -0.77 13.40
C GLN A 73 31.27 -2.15 12.92
N HIS A 74 29.96 -2.34 12.70
CA HIS A 74 29.41 -3.55 12.08
C HIS A 74 28.71 -3.20 10.77
N PHE A 75 28.52 -4.21 9.92
CA PHE A 75 27.77 -4.11 8.69
C PHE A 75 26.98 -5.39 8.41
N LEU A 76 25.92 -5.28 7.62
CA LEU A 76 25.29 -6.39 6.90
C LEU A 76 25.83 -6.36 5.46
N SER A 77 26.13 -7.51 4.85
CA SER A 77 26.49 -7.60 3.43
C SER A 77 25.54 -8.51 2.66
N ASP A 78 25.60 -8.43 1.33
CA ASP A 78 24.94 -9.35 0.38
C ASP A 78 23.46 -9.56 0.70
N CYS A 79 22.78 -8.48 1.06
CA CYS A 79 21.41 -8.49 1.56
C CYS A 79 20.42 -8.59 0.41
N TYR A 80 19.50 -9.55 0.49
CA TYR A 80 18.40 -9.74 -0.45
C TYR A 80 17.06 -9.73 0.28
N TYR A 81 16.16 -8.86 -0.17
CA TYR A 81 14.80 -8.72 0.38
C TYR A 81 13.76 -8.89 -0.73
N ASP A 82 12.94 -9.94 -0.64
CA ASP A 82 11.78 -10.17 -1.50
C ASP A 82 10.52 -9.67 -0.78
N LEU A 83 10.08 -8.46 -1.15
CA LEU A 83 9.03 -7.71 -0.47
C LEU A 83 7.77 -7.61 -1.33
N PHE A 84 6.60 -7.45 -0.71
CA PHE A 84 5.41 -7.03 -1.43
C PHE A 84 5.59 -5.61 -1.98
N PHE A 85 5.22 -5.41 -3.24
CA PHE A 85 5.33 -4.17 -3.97
C PHE A 85 3.95 -3.55 -4.20
N GLN A 86 3.80 -2.30 -3.80
CA GLN A 86 2.63 -1.48 -4.07
C GLN A 86 3.02 -0.42 -5.12
N PRO A 87 2.60 -0.54 -6.38
CA PRO A 87 2.91 0.48 -7.39
C PRO A 87 2.26 1.82 -7.01
N PRO A 88 2.92 2.96 -7.32
CA PRO A 88 2.31 4.28 -7.22
C PRO A 88 1.25 4.47 -8.30
N GLN A 89 0.55 5.61 -8.25
CA GLN A 89 -0.40 6.00 -9.30
C GLN A 89 0.28 6.27 -10.66
N VAL A 90 -0.52 6.32 -11.72
CA VAL A 90 -0.08 6.60 -13.11
C VAL A 90 0.82 7.85 -13.17
N GLY A 91 1.96 7.74 -13.85
CA GLY A 91 2.93 8.83 -14.01
C GLY A 91 4.40 8.37 -14.01
N SER A 92 5.31 9.36 -14.06
CA SER A 92 6.76 9.18 -13.97
C SER A 92 7.26 9.41 -12.55
N TRP A 93 8.06 8.48 -12.04
CA TRP A 93 8.54 8.45 -10.66
C TRP A 93 10.06 8.29 -10.61
N GLN A 94 10.73 9.16 -9.86
CA GLN A 94 12.10 8.87 -9.44
C GLN A 94 12.02 7.91 -8.25
N LEU A 95 12.71 6.77 -8.34
CA LEU A 95 12.77 5.83 -7.21
C LEU A 95 14.04 6.06 -6.40
N ALA A 96 13.96 5.85 -5.09
CA ALA A 96 15.12 5.78 -4.20
C ALA A 96 14.94 4.71 -3.12
N LEU A 97 16.04 4.10 -2.73
CA LEU A 97 16.12 3.23 -1.57
C LEU A 97 16.60 4.05 -0.37
N GLN A 98 15.79 4.08 0.69
CA GLN A 98 16.04 4.89 1.89
C GLN A 98 16.29 4.01 3.12
N LEU A 99 17.32 4.37 3.90
CA LEU A 99 17.60 3.82 5.21
C LEU A 99 17.23 4.85 6.28
N SER A 100 16.42 4.45 7.25
CA SER A 100 16.01 5.29 8.38
C SER A 100 16.22 4.58 9.71
N GLU A 101 16.46 5.35 10.77
CA GLU A 101 16.72 4.88 12.14
C GLU A 101 15.63 5.39 13.09
N TRP A 102 15.11 4.50 13.94
CA TRP A 102 14.18 4.85 15.01
C TRP A 102 14.89 5.60 16.15
N ASN A 103 14.57 6.87 16.34
CA ASN A 103 15.20 7.73 17.36
C ASN A 103 14.51 7.69 18.74
N GLY A 104 13.47 6.87 18.91
CA GLY A 104 12.61 6.83 20.10
C GLY A 104 11.25 7.52 19.93
N VAL A 105 11.09 8.35 18.90
CA VAL A 105 9.87 9.14 18.60
C VAL A 105 9.39 8.92 17.16
N ASP A 106 10.31 8.93 16.20
CA ASP A 106 10.05 8.69 14.78
C ASP A 106 11.25 8.01 14.09
N TYR A 107 11.09 7.72 12.79
CA TYR A 107 12.16 7.24 11.93
C TYR A 107 12.84 8.42 11.24
N THR A 108 14.04 8.76 11.70
CA THR A 108 14.89 9.78 11.07
C THR A 108 15.60 9.17 9.85
N LEU A 109 15.63 9.89 8.74
CA LEU A 109 16.33 9.47 7.52
C LEU A 109 17.86 9.48 7.75
N CYS A 110 18.53 8.39 7.43
CA CYS A 110 19.99 8.26 7.52
C CYS A 110 20.66 8.42 6.16
N ASP A 111 20.18 7.68 5.15
CA ASP A 111 20.79 7.62 3.82
C ASP A 111 19.74 7.40 2.72
N SER A 112 20.08 7.70 1.47
CA SER A 112 19.20 7.57 0.30
C SER A 112 19.99 7.35 -0.99
N ALA A 113 19.87 6.15 -1.56
CA ALA A 113 20.39 5.83 -2.88
C ALA A 113 19.28 6.01 -3.93
N TYR A 114 19.42 7.02 -4.79
CA TYR A 114 18.49 7.27 -5.90
C TYR A 114 18.84 6.39 -7.11
N PHE A 115 17.82 6.03 -7.91
CA PHE A 115 17.99 5.27 -9.14
C PHE A 115 17.75 6.19 -10.36
N ASP A 116 18.68 6.18 -11.31
CA ASP A 116 18.67 7.09 -12.47
C ASP A 116 17.51 6.84 -13.44
N MET A 117 17.01 5.60 -13.50
CA MET A 117 15.92 5.21 -14.38
C MET A 117 14.56 5.57 -13.75
N ALA A 118 13.85 6.51 -14.36
CA ALA A 118 12.51 6.90 -13.96
C ALA A 118 11.51 5.76 -14.18
N TYR A 119 10.87 5.30 -13.11
CA TYR A 119 9.86 4.26 -13.13
C TYR A 119 8.53 4.81 -13.65
N GLN A 120 7.99 4.17 -14.69
CA GLN A 120 6.72 4.56 -15.31
C GLN A 120 5.59 3.65 -14.84
N VAL A 121 4.46 4.25 -14.46
CA VAL A 121 3.19 3.55 -14.33
C VAL A 121 2.27 4.08 -15.44
N GLU A 122 1.97 3.25 -16.42
CA GLU A 122 1.06 3.59 -17.51
C GLU A 122 -0.41 3.42 -17.08
N ALA A 123 -1.30 4.21 -17.68
CA ALA A 123 -2.73 3.97 -17.54
C ALA A 123 -3.11 2.67 -18.28
N PRO A 124 -4.06 1.86 -17.76
CA PRO A 124 -4.61 0.74 -18.50
C PRO A 124 -5.17 1.23 -19.84
N SER A 125 -4.51 0.85 -20.94
CA SER A 125 -4.97 1.19 -22.27
C SER A 125 -6.20 0.34 -22.59
N ASP A 126 -7.39 0.93 -22.44
CA ASP A 126 -8.64 0.32 -22.89
C ASP A 126 -8.50 -0.03 -24.37
N LEU A 127 -8.43 -1.34 -24.66
CA LEU A 127 -8.21 -1.83 -26.01
C LEU A 127 -9.35 -1.34 -26.90
N SER A 128 -8.97 -0.58 -27.94
CA SER A 128 -9.88 -0.01 -28.91
C SER A 128 -10.66 -1.12 -29.61
N VAL A 129 -11.89 -1.34 -29.15
CA VAL A 129 -12.88 -2.14 -29.90
C VAL A 129 -12.96 -1.56 -31.31
N PRO A 130 -12.72 -2.35 -32.37
CA PRO A 130 -12.88 -1.85 -33.72
C PRO A 130 -14.32 -1.37 -33.90
N VAL A 131 -14.51 -0.09 -34.23
CA VAL A 131 -15.82 0.45 -34.59
C VAL A 131 -16.16 -0.09 -35.98
N MET A 132 -16.56 -1.36 -36.01
CA MET A 132 -17.02 -2.05 -37.20
C MET A 132 -18.29 -1.33 -37.67
N GLN A 133 -18.20 -0.69 -38.84
CA GLN A 133 -19.30 0.10 -39.37
C GLN A 133 -20.52 -0.80 -39.56
N ILE A 134 -21.56 -0.57 -38.75
CA ILE A 134 -22.87 -1.20 -38.95
C ILE A 134 -23.51 -0.49 -40.14
N ASN A 135 -23.29 -1.04 -41.33
CA ASN A 135 -24.19 -0.81 -42.45
C ASN A 135 -25.51 -1.50 -42.11
N GLU A 136 -26.54 -0.72 -41.90
CA GLU A 136 -27.91 -1.17 -41.68
C GLU A 136 -28.58 -1.52 -43.02
N PRO A 137 -29.06 -2.76 -43.18
CA PRO A 137 -30.20 -3.04 -44.05
C PRO A 137 -31.44 -3.43 -43.23
N GLU A 138 -32.58 -2.98 -43.69
CA GLU A 138 -33.88 -3.11 -43.04
C GLU A 138 -34.50 -4.52 -43.21
N ASN A 139 -35.39 -4.89 -42.27
CA ASN A 139 -36.54 -5.80 -42.48
C ASN A 139 -36.31 -7.25 -42.98
N GLU A 140 -36.59 -8.25 -42.12
CA GLU A 140 -37.82 -9.07 -42.29
C GLU A 140 -38.25 -9.73 -40.96
N LYS A 141 -39.53 -10.13 -40.86
CA LYS A 141 -40.24 -10.54 -39.64
C LYS A 141 -40.96 -11.88 -39.83
N ALA A 142 -40.35 -12.96 -39.36
CA ALA A 142 -40.99 -14.29 -39.27
C ALA A 142 -40.66 -14.99 -37.94
N ALA A 143 -41.53 -15.88 -37.47
CA ALA A 143 -41.42 -16.49 -36.14
C ALA A 143 -41.77 -17.99 -36.15
N SER A 144 -41.02 -18.79 -35.40
CA SER A 144 -41.49 -20.10 -34.90
C SER A 144 -40.58 -20.67 -33.81
N THR A 145 -41.18 -21.40 -32.87
CA THR A 145 -40.57 -22.21 -31.78
C THR A 145 -41.31 -23.58 -31.76
N PRO A 146 -41.13 -24.48 -30.77
CA PRO A 146 -39.90 -25.06 -30.17
C PRO A 146 -39.91 -26.62 -30.18
N LYS A 147 -38.80 -27.27 -29.74
CA LYS A 147 -38.69 -28.47 -28.86
C LYS A 147 -37.26 -29.06 -28.93
N THR A 148 -36.56 -29.40 -27.83
CA THR A 148 -36.75 -30.56 -26.89
C THR A 148 -36.41 -31.89 -27.58
N ALA A 149 -35.44 -32.71 -27.15
CA ALA A 149 -34.53 -32.70 -25.98
C ALA A 149 -33.12 -33.23 -26.39
N THR A 150 -32.10 -33.48 -25.55
CA THR A 150 -31.93 -33.47 -24.06
C THR A 150 -30.50 -32.92 -23.74
N ASP A 151 -29.65 -33.25 -22.73
CA ASP A 151 -29.66 -34.15 -21.55
C ASP A 151 -28.76 -33.64 -20.39
N ASN A 152 -28.59 -34.49 -19.38
CA ASN A 152 -27.77 -34.45 -18.17
C ASN A 152 -26.29 -34.81 -18.44
N LEU A 153 -25.27 -34.50 -17.63
CA LEU A 153 -25.05 -33.77 -16.36
C LEU A 153 -23.51 -33.48 -16.31
N VAL A 154 -22.88 -32.62 -15.50
CA VAL A 154 -23.25 -31.81 -14.31
C VAL A 154 -22.63 -30.41 -14.48
N THR A 155 -23.19 -29.34 -13.89
CA THR A 155 -22.45 -28.08 -13.65
C THR A 155 -22.66 -27.53 -12.25
N LYS A 156 -21.57 -27.22 -11.52
CA LYS A 156 -21.63 -26.49 -10.24
C LYS A 156 -21.35 -25.00 -10.50
N LYS A 157 -22.38 -24.29 -10.98
CA LYS A 157 -22.25 -22.90 -11.44
C LYS A 157 -21.82 -21.94 -10.33
N THR A 158 -20.67 -21.30 -10.55
CA THR A 158 -20.37 -19.94 -10.09
C THR A 158 -21.57 -19.03 -10.37
N LYS A 159 -21.92 -18.16 -9.42
CA LYS A 159 -22.75 -16.97 -9.70
C LYS A 159 -21.89 -15.74 -9.53
N GLU A 160 -21.65 -15.05 -10.65
CA GLU A 160 -21.15 -13.69 -10.65
C GLU A 160 -22.13 -12.75 -9.93
N VAL A 161 -21.63 -11.69 -9.31
CA VAL A 161 -22.39 -10.47 -9.03
C VAL A 161 -21.55 -9.29 -9.52
N LYS A 162 -22.14 -8.43 -10.34
CA LYS A 162 -21.42 -7.34 -11.02
C LYS A 162 -21.31 -6.09 -10.14
N LYS A 163 -20.12 -5.47 -10.23
CA LYS A 163 -19.79 -4.04 -10.07
C LYS A 163 -20.33 -3.23 -8.86
N ASN A 164 -19.33 -2.72 -8.13
CA ASN A 164 -19.18 -1.33 -7.68
C ASN A 164 -20.08 -0.78 -6.55
N ALA A 165 -19.44 -0.62 -5.38
CA ALA A 165 -19.59 0.57 -4.54
C ALA A 165 -18.18 0.95 -4.02
N THR A 166 -17.81 2.23 -4.09
CA THR A 166 -16.44 2.71 -3.84
C THR A 166 -16.02 2.53 -2.38
N GLY A 167 -14.90 1.82 -2.15
CA GLY A 167 -14.26 1.73 -0.84
C GLY A 167 -13.42 2.98 -0.54
N TYR A 168 -13.50 3.47 0.70
CA TYR A 168 -12.61 4.53 1.19
C TYR A 168 -11.31 3.88 1.68
N ALA A 169 -10.35 3.77 0.75
CA ALA A 169 -9.04 3.19 1.01
C ALA A 169 -8.44 3.73 2.32
N ASP A 170 -7.83 2.82 3.09
CA ASP A 170 -7.13 3.08 4.35
C ASP A 170 -7.96 3.61 5.52
N GLY A 171 -9.30 3.50 5.46
CA GLY A 171 -10.18 3.84 6.59
C GLY A 171 -9.83 3.11 7.90
N TYR A 172 -9.34 1.87 7.82
CA TYR A 172 -8.88 1.10 8.99
C TYR A 172 -7.57 1.63 9.60
N LEU A 173 -6.68 2.21 8.80
CA LEU A 173 -5.44 2.84 9.29
C LEU A 173 -5.73 4.12 10.06
N ALA A 174 -6.72 4.91 9.63
CA ALA A 174 -7.21 6.07 10.37
C ALA A 174 -7.78 5.65 11.75
N ILE A 175 -8.51 4.53 11.81
CA ILE A 175 -9.03 3.96 13.07
C ILE A 175 -7.89 3.50 13.97
N ASN A 176 -6.87 2.80 13.46
CA ASN A 176 -5.73 2.36 14.26
C ASN A 176 -4.92 3.53 14.84
N LYS A 177 -4.60 4.55 14.02
CA LYS A 177 -3.73 5.67 14.40
C LYS A 177 -4.41 6.74 15.29
N SER A 178 -5.74 6.74 15.40
CA SER A 178 -6.46 7.81 16.10
C SER A 178 -6.53 7.61 17.63
N LYS A 179 -6.29 8.71 18.37
CA LYS A 179 -6.34 8.76 19.85
C LYS A 179 -7.74 8.42 20.35
N VAL A 180 -7.83 7.57 21.37
CA VAL A 180 -9.08 7.03 21.96
C VAL A 180 -10.15 8.12 22.19
N ASP A 181 -9.76 9.26 22.74
CA ASP A 181 -10.66 10.40 22.97
C ASP A 181 -11.31 10.99 21.72
N LYS A 182 -10.65 10.94 20.56
CA LYS A 182 -11.21 11.42 19.29
C LYS A 182 -12.29 10.46 18.79
N LEU A 183 -12.06 9.15 18.94
CA LEU A 183 -13.02 8.12 18.52
C LEU A 183 -14.26 8.08 19.40
N LEU A 184 -14.11 8.11 20.73
CA LEU A 184 -15.24 8.07 21.67
C LEU A 184 -16.16 9.31 21.59
N LYS A 185 -15.73 10.36 20.85
CA LYS A 185 -16.49 11.59 20.60
C LYS A 185 -17.13 11.66 19.21
N VAL A 186 -16.95 10.64 18.34
CA VAL A 186 -17.55 10.63 16.99
C VAL A 186 -19.08 10.67 17.07
N LYS A 187 -19.67 11.70 16.46
CA LYS A 187 -21.13 11.91 16.47
C LYS A 187 -21.83 10.91 15.55
N GLY A 188 -22.95 10.35 16.01
CA GLY A 188 -23.81 9.49 15.20
C GLY A 188 -23.34 8.03 15.05
N VAL A 189 -22.44 7.56 15.91
CA VAL A 189 -22.11 6.14 16.11
C VAL A 189 -22.32 5.77 17.60
N PRO A 190 -22.86 4.58 17.94
CA PRO A 190 -23.09 4.22 19.34
C PRO A 190 -21.80 4.02 20.14
N LYS A 191 -21.73 4.52 21.38
CA LYS A 191 -20.55 4.38 22.26
C LYS A 191 -20.08 2.92 22.41
N LYS A 192 -21.01 1.98 22.58
CA LYS A 192 -20.73 0.52 22.65
C LYS A 192 -20.11 -0.10 21.38
N VAL A 193 -20.12 0.60 20.24
CA VAL A 193 -19.40 0.21 19.01
C VAL A 193 -18.03 0.88 18.98
N LEU A 194 -17.94 2.15 19.41
CA LEU A 194 -16.67 2.89 19.51
C LEU A 194 -15.71 2.28 20.56
N GLU A 195 -16.25 1.83 21.70
CA GLU A 195 -15.51 1.11 22.75
C GLU A 195 -14.90 -0.20 22.21
N LYS A 196 -15.65 -0.96 21.40
CA LYS A 196 -15.14 -2.17 20.71
C LYS A 196 -14.12 -1.84 19.64
N LEU A 197 -14.34 -0.79 18.86
CA LEU A 197 -13.37 -0.27 17.89
C LEU A 197 -12.09 0.29 18.55
N VAL A 198 -12.01 0.35 19.87
CA VAL A 198 -10.78 0.58 20.64
C VAL A 198 -10.21 -0.76 21.15
N ALA A 199 -11.03 -1.65 21.70
CA ALA A 199 -10.61 -2.94 22.25
C ALA A 199 -10.16 -3.98 21.21
N GLU A 200 -10.75 -4.01 20.01
CA GLU A 200 -10.48 -4.99 18.94
C GLU A 200 -9.33 -4.55 18.00
N ARG A 201 -8.45 -3.63 18.46
CA ARG A 201 -7.26 -3.17 17.71
C ARG A 201 -6.07 -4.12 17.85
N PRO A 202 -5.15 -4.16 16.86
CA PRO A 202 -5.15 -3.41 15.61
C PRO A 202 -5.93 -4.13 14.48
N PHE A 203 -6.65 -3.35 13.66
CA PHE A 203 -7.31 -3.86 12.47
C PHE A 203 -6.34 -3.93 11.29
N HIS A 204 -6.45 -4.98 10.47
CA HIS A 204 -5.54 -5.20 9.33
C HIS A 204 -6.23 -5.01 7.96
N SER A 205 -7.52 -4.66 7.93
CA SER A 205 -8.26 -4.27 6.72
C SER A 205 -9.61 -3.63 7.07
N GLU A 206 -10.24 -2.95 6.11
CA GLU A 206 -11.65 -2.50 6.21
C GLU A 206 -12.61 -3.66 6.48
N LYS A 207 -12.35 -4.85 5.93
CA LYS A 207 -13.16 -6.06 6.19
C LYS A 207 -13.10 -6.48 7.66
N ALA A 208 -11.95 -6.34 8.31
CA ALA A 208 -11.83 -6.59 9.75
C ALA A 208 -12.62 -5.57 10.58
N VAL A 209 -12.60 -4.28 10.18
CA VAL A 209 -13.41 -3.23 10.82
C VAL A 209 -14.91 -3.49 10.65
N LEU A 210 -15.36 -3.92 9.47
CA LEU A 210 -16.78 -4.21 9.18
C LEU A 210 -17.29 -5.49 9.88
N ASN A 211 -16.40 -6.39 10.32
CA ASN A 211 -16.77 -7.56 11.12
C ASN A 211 -17.09 -7.23 12.59
N VAL A 212 -16.72 -6.04 13.08
CA VAL A 212 -16.97 -5.62 14.47
C VAL A 212 -18.48 -5.56 14.74
N LYS A 213 -18.97 -6.27 15.76
CA LYS A 213 -20.42 -6.46 15.97
C LYS A 213 -21.16 -5.15 16.26
N GLY A 214 -21.81 -4.61 15.22
CA GLY A 214 -22.56 -3.34 15.23
C GLY A 214 -21.96 -2.26 14.31
N MET A 215 -20.83 -2.53 13.66
CA MET A 215 -20.21 -1.69 12.65
C MET A 215 -20.79 -1.98 11.25
N GLY A 216 -20.74 -1.00 10.35
CA GLY A 216 -21.21 -1.14 8.98
C GLY A 216 -20.80 0.06 8.13
N PRO A 217 -20.91 0.00 6.79
CA PRO A 217 -20.28 0.99 5.89
C PRO A 217 -20.68 2.45 6.17
N VAL A 218 -21.95 2.69 6.51
CA VAL A 218 -22.46 4.03 6.86
C VAL A 218 -21.89 4.55 8.19
N MET A 219 -21.59 3.68 9.15
CA MET A 219 -20.90 4.08 10.39
C MET A 219 -19.40 4.28 10.17
N MET A 220 -18.79 3.45 9.30
CA MET A 220 -17.39 3.62 8.89
C MET A 220 -17.19 4.99 8.25
N GLY A 221 -17.99 5.35 7.24
CA GLY A 221 -17.92 6.65 6.59
C GLY A 221 -18.05 7.84 7.56
N LYS A 222 -18.91 7.75 8.58
CA LYS A 222 -19.02 8.77 9.65
C LYS A 222 -17.78 8.87 10.53
N ILE A 223 -17.17 7.73 10.87
CA ILE A 223 -15.91 7.70 11.64
C ILE A 223 -14.79 8.34 10.81
N LEU A 224 -14.63 7.97 9.54
CA LEU A 224 -13.61 8.57 8.67
C LEU A 224 -13.82 10.08 8.49
N ALA A 225 -15.06 10.50 8.22
CA ALA A 225 -15.42 11.92 8.06
C ALA A 225 -15.27 12.79 9.32
N GLU A 226 -15.04 12.19 10.50
CA GLU A 226 -14.76 12.90 11.77
C GLU A 226 -13.31 12.66 12.26
N LEU A 227 -12.59 11.68 11.69
CA LEU A 227 -11.19 11.40 11.96
C LEU A 227 -10.23 12.15 11.02
N THR A 228 -10.63 12.35 9.75
CA THR A 228 -9.90 13.09 8.70
C THR A 228 -10.22 14.60 8.70
N LYS A 229 -10.98 15.07 9.70
CA LYS A 229 -11.04 16.49 10.12
C LYS A 229 -10.04 16.78 11.23
#